data_AF-A0AAV8TYQ2-F1
#
_entry.id   AF-A0AAV8TYQ2-F1
#
_cell.length_a   1.000
_cell.length_b   1.000
_cell.length_c   1.000
_cell.angle_alpha   90.00
_cell.angle_beta   90.00
_cell.angle_gamma   90.00
#
_symmetry.space_group_name_H-M   'P 1'
#
loop_
_entity.id
_entity.type
_entity.pdbx_description
1 polymer ?
#
loop_
_entity_poly.entity_id
_entity_poly.type
_entity_poly.pdbx_seq_one_letter_code
_entity_poly.pdbx_strand_id
1 'polypeptide(L)'
;MEELGDETEHLQQPQNEPYQDLETAYVAHACLTWEALHCQYTHMCQKISCQPENRTCYNQSAEQFQQFQVLLQRFIENEPFELGMRAEAYARTRKVLPKLLQVPNIKGSDQREKEEEESDWVVIAPDLITIIESSVLTFHLFIKLDMRKQNRVLEIKTRSQPLFN
;
A
#
# COMPACT_ATOMS: atom_id res chain seq x y z
N MET A 1 -34.26 42.28 34.26
CA MET A 1 -33.46 41.09 34.59
C MET A 1 -34.19 39.92 33.97
N GLU A 2 -34.18 39.77 32.65
CA GLU A 2 -33.01 39.58 31.77
C GLU A 2 -32.23 38.32 32.14
N GLU A 3 -32.41 37.33 31.26
CA GLU A 3 -31.51 36.25 30.82
C GLU A 3 -30.77 35.40 31.86
N LEU A 4 -30.95 34.08 31.71
CA LEU A 4 -29.90 33.28 31.08
C LEU A 4 -30.55 32.03 30.48
N GLY A 5 -30.68 32.06 29.15
CA GLY A 5 -31.01 30.89 28.36
C GLY A 5 -29.90 29.87 28.53
N ASP A 6 -30.26 28.70 29.04
CA ASP A 6 -29.43 27.52 28.97
C ASP A 6 -29.49 27.01 27.53
N GLU A 7 -28.79 27.73 26.65
CA GLU A 7 -28.41 27.24 25.34
C GLU A 7 -27.37 26.16 25.57
N THR A 8 -27.82 24.98 26.01
CA THR A 8 -27.07 23.75 25.84
C THR A 8 -26.99 23.52 24.33
N GLU A 9 -25.97 24.13 23.72
CA GLU A 9 -25.48 23.78 22.40
C GLU A 9 -25.29 22.26 22.41
N HIS A 10 -26.23 21.59 21.74
CA HIS A 10 -26.14 20.19 21.42
C HIS A 10 -24.99 20.07 20.42
N LEU A 11 -23.75 20.08 20.91
CA LEU A 11 -22.56 19.68 20.18
C LEU A 11 -22.77 18.20 19.88
N GLN A 12 -23.51 17.92 18.82
CA GLN A 12 -23.42 16.66 18.09
C GLN A 12 -21.96 16.59 17.65
N GLN A 13 -21.10 16.02 18.49
CA GLN A 13 -19.86 15.45 18.01
C GLN A 13 -20.26 14.61 16.80
N PRO A 14 -19.68 14.85 15.61
CA PRO A 14 -19.83 13.88 14.56
C PRO A 14 -19.27 12.58 15.15
N GLN A 15 -20.17 11.63 15.43
CA GLN A 15 -19.79 10.27 15.72
C GLN A 15 -19.19 9.74 14.42
N ASN A 16 -17.96 10.13 14.11
CA ASN A 16 -17.14 9.34 13.21
C ASN A 16 -17.02 8.00 13.91
N GLU A 17 -17.68 6.98 13.37
CA GLU A 17 -17.46 5.63 13.84
C GLU A 17 -15.96 5.37 13.73
N PRO A 18 -15.27 4.91 14.79
CA PRO A 18 -13.83 4.67 14.77
C PRO A 18 -13.36 3.81 13.58
N TYR A 19 -14.26 2.98 13.03
CA TYR A 19 -14.05 2.23 11.81
C TYR A 19 -13.89 3.11 10.55
N GLN A 20 -14.70 4.14 10.39
CA GLN A 20 -14.70 5.01 9.21
C GLN A 20 -13.38 5.79 9.06
N ASP A 21 -12.78 6.19 10.18
CA ASP A 21 -11.45 6.82 10.19
C ASP A 21 -10.36 5.81 9.75
N LEU A 22 -10.44 4.56 10.23
CA LEU A 22 -9.51 3.48 9.83
C LEU A 22 -9.66 3.14 8.35
N GLU A 23 -10.89 3.06 7.85
CA GLU A 23 -11.18 2.82 6.45
C GLU A 23 -10.65 3.95 5.57
N THR A 24 -10.92 5.20 5.94
CA THR A 24 -10.42 6.37 5.22
C THR A 24 -8.88 6.37 5.17
N ALA A 25 -8.22 6.11 6.30
CA ALA A 25 -6.76 6.02 6.35
C ALA A 25 -6.21 4.86 5.51
N TYR A 26 -6.87 3.71 5.51
CA TYR A 26 -6.50 2.56 4.69
C TYR A 26 -6.63 2.87 3.19
N VAL A 27 -7.77 3.38 2.74
CA VAL A 27 -8.02 3.72 1.33
C VAL A 27 -7.06 4.80 0.86
N ALA A 28 -6.87 5.86 1.65
CA ALA A 28 -5.91 6.91 1.34
C ALA A 28 -4.49 6.34 1.16
N HIS A 29 -4.05 5.46 2.07
CA HIS A 29 -2.71 4.88 1.97
C HIS A 29 -2.58 3.93 0.77
N ALA A 30 -3.62 3.16 0.44
CA ALA A 30 -3.64 2.33 -0.77
C ALA A 30 -3.55 3.18 -2.05
N CYS A 31 -4.27 4.30 -2.13
CA CYS A 31 -4.17 5.25 -3.25
C CYS A 31 -2.77 5.84 -3.37
N LEU A 32 -2.19 6.32 -2.27
CA LEU A 32 -0.82 6.86 -2.25
C LEU A 32 0.21 5.81 -2.64
N THR A 33 0.00 4.54 -2.26
CA THR A 33 0.86 3.42 -2.66
C THR A 33 0.85 3.24 -4.17
N TRP A 34 -0.35 3.26 -4.78
CA TRP A 34 -0.50 3.16 -6.22
C TRP A 34 0.19 4.32 -6.95
N GLU A 35 -0.08 5.55 -6.52
CA GLU A 35 0.54 6.75 -7.09
C GLU A 35 2.06 6.68 -7.00
N ALA A 36 2.60 6.31 -5.83
CA ALA A 36 4.04 6.15 -5.65
C ALA A 36 4.61 5.05 -6.57
N LEU A 37 4.02 3.86 -6.65
CA LEU A 37 4.47 2.79 -7.55
C LEU A 37 4.48 3.25 -9.02
N HIS A 38 3.41 3.90 -9.46
CA HIS A 38 3.27 4.41 -10.82
C HIS A 38 4.31 5.50 -11.13
N CYS A 39 4.54 6.42 -10.19
CA CYS A 39 5.58 7.44 -10.30
C CYS A 39 6.97 6.82 -10.42
N GLN A 40 7.31 5.83 -9.56
CA GLN A 40 8.60 5.15 -9.61
C GLN A 40 8.82 4.41 -10.94
N TYR A 41 7.80 3.70 -11.43
CA TYR A 41 7.84 3.03 -12.73
C TYR A 41 8.08 4.04 -13.87
N THR A 42 7.27 5.10 -13.93
CA THR A 42 7.36 6.14 -14.97
C THR A 42 8.72 6.82 -14.96
N HIS A 43 9.23 7.18 -13.78
CA HIS A 43 10.54 7.78 -13.61
C HIS A 43 11.66 6.88 -14.15
N MET A 44 11.59 5.57 -13.88
CA MET A 44 12.58 4.62 -14.39
C MET A 44 12.49 4.44 -15.90
N CYS A 45 11.28 4.36 -16.48
CA CYS A 45 11.11 4.30 -17.93
C CYS A 45 11.73 5.51 -18.63
N GLN A 46 11.52 6.70 -18.08
CA GLN A 46 12.12 7.95 -18.58
C GLN A 46 13.65 7.90 -18.44
N LYS A 47 14.17 7.47 -17.29
CA LYS A 47 15.61 7.38 -17.04
C LYS A 47 16.31 6.45 -18.03
N ILE A 48 15.75 5.27 -18.31
CA ILE A 48 16.28 4.34 -19.31
C ILE A 48 16.25 4.95 -20.71
N SER A 49 15.15 5.62 -21.07
CA SER A 49 15.01 6.24 -22.39
C SER A 49 16.01 7.38 -22.61
N CYS A 50 16.28 8.20 -21.59
CA CYS A 50 17.17 9.34 -21.68
C CYS A 50 18.66 8.98 -21.48
N GLN A 51 18.96 7.90 -20.75
CA GLN A 51 20.32 7.51 -20.39
C GLN A 51 20.51 5.98 -20.48
N PRO A 52 20.46 5.39 -21.68
CA PRO A 52 20.49 3.94 -21.86
C PRO A 52 21.83 3.30 -21.41
N GLU A 53 22.93 4.06 -21.52
CA GLU A 53 24.28 3.61 -21.14
C GLU A 53 24.61 3.82 -19.64
N ASN A 54 23.62 4.24 -18.84
CA ASN A 54 23.84 4.52 -17.43
C ASN A 54 24.06 3.22 -16.63
N ARG A 55 25.26 3.08 -16.05
CA ARG A 55 25.67 1.95 -15.21
C ARG A 55 25.39 2.14 -13.72
N THR A 56 24.46 3.03 -13.36
CA THR A 56 24.01 3.17 -11.97
C THR A 56 23.55 1.82 -11.42
N CYS A 57 24.05 1.48 -10.23
CA CYS A 57 23.68 0.28 -9.49
C CYS A 57 22.49 0.56 -8.57
N TYR A 58 21.49 -0.34 -8.56
CA TYR A 58 20.24 -0.21 -7.80
C TYR A 58 19.98 -1.36 -6.81
N ASN A 59 21.00 -2.14 -6.43
CA ASN A 59 20.85 -3.29 -5.54
C ASN A 59 20.06 -2.97 -4.25
N GLN A 60 20.35 -1.85 -3.61
CA GLN A 60 19.63 -1.44 -2.40
C GLN A 60 18.14 -1.19 -2.68
N SER A 61 17.80 -0.52 -3.80
CA SER A 61 16.40 -0.31 -4.16
C SER A 61 15.71 -1.62 -4.51
N ALA A 62 16.38 -2.52 -5.23
CA ALA A 62 15.88 -3.84 -5.56
C ALA A 62 15.48 -4.63 -4.30
N GLU A 63 16.37 -4.69 -3.31
CA GLU A 63 16.11 -5.35 -2.03
C GLU A 63 14.90 -4.72 -1.31
N GLN A 64 14.81 -3.39 -1.30
CA GLN A 64 13.68 -2.70 -0.66
C GLN A 64 12.34 -2.99 -1.36
N PHE A 65 12.32 -3.09 -2.69
CA PHE A 65 11.12 -3.47 -3.44
C PHE A 65 10.74 -4.94 -3.19
N GLN A 66 11.71 -5.83 -3.06
CA GLN A 66 11.46 -7.22 -2.64
C GLN A 66 10.87 -7.27 -1.23
N GLN A 67 11.41 -6.52 -0.28
CA GLN A 67 10.84 -6.41 1.07
C GLN A 67 9.40 -5.87 1.03
N PHE A 68 9.13 -4.85 0.20
CA PHE A 68 7.77 -4.33 0.00
C PHE A 68 6.81 -5.42 -0.50
N GLN A 69 7.21 -6.23 -1.49
CA GLN A 69 6.42 -7.35 -1.99
C GLN A 69 6.14 -8.39 -0.91
N VAL A 70 7.15 -8.77 -0.12
CA VAL A 70 7.01 -9.71 1.00
C VAL A 70 5.99 -9.21 2.02
N LEU A 71 5.98 -7.92 2.34
CA LEU A 71 5.01 -7.35 3.27
C LEU A 71 3.58 -7.42 2.73
N LEU A 72 3.38 -7.15 1.43
CA LEU A 72 2.07 -7.29 0.78
C LEU A 72 1.59 -8.74 0.78
N GLN A 73 2.45 -9.68 0.38
CA GLN A 73 2.14 -11.11 0.36
C GLN A 73 1.81 -11.62 1.76
N ARG A 74 2.63 -11.25 2.76
CA ARG A 74 2.39 -11.60 4.15
C ARG A 74 1.04 -11.07 4.64
N PHE A 75 0.65 -9.85 4.28
CA PHE A 75 -0.69 -9.36 4.61
C PHE A 75 -1.75 -10.23 3.93
N ILE A 76 -1.66 -10.43 2.61
CA ILE A 76 -2.61 -11.23 1.82
C ILE A 76 -2.82 -12.64 2.41
N GLU A 77 -1.73 -13.30 2.79
CA GLU A 77 -1.76 -14.68 3.32
C GLU A 77 -2.36 -14.76 4.72
N ASN A 78 -2.11 -13.74 5.57
CA ASN A 78 -2.59 -13.74 6.95
C ASN A 78 -4.02 -13.17 7.10
N GLU A 79 -4.43 -12.28 6.20
CA GLU A 79 -5.72 -11.60 6.25
C GLU A 79 -6.95 -12.53 6.36
N PRO A 80 -7.00 -13.74 5.78
CA PRO A 80 -8.12 -14.67 5.97
C PRO A 80 -8.27 -15.19 7.40
N PHE A 81 -7.21 -15.11 8.21
CA PHE A 81 -7.18 -15.58 9.60
C PHE A 81 -7.35 -14.45 10.62
N GLU A 82 -7.37 -13.20 10.16
CA GLU A 82 -7.60 -12.02 10.98
C GLU A 82 -9.09 -11.81 11.27
N LEU A 83 -9.40 -11.35 12.48
CA LEU A 83 -10.77 -11.01 12.90
C LEU A 83 -11.12 -9.57 12.53
N GLY A 84 -12.38 -9.33 12.17
CA GLY A 84 -12.90 -7.98 11.88
C GLY A 84 -12.76 -7.55 10.43
N MET A 85 -13.00 -6.26 10.19
CA MET A 85 -12.99 -5.67 8.85
C MET A 85 -11.56 -5.42 8.36
N ARG A 86 -11.38 -5.34 7.04
CA ARG A 86 -10.04 -5.26 6.43
C ARG A 86 -9.24 -4.04 6.92
N ALA A 87 -9.88 -2.89 7.11
CA ALA A 87 -9.23 -1.69 7.62
C ALA A 87 -8.69 -1.88 9.05
N GLU A 88 -9.39 -2.64 9.90
CA GLU A 88 -8.94 -2.97 11.25
C GLU A 88 -7.78 -3.96 11.23
N ALA A 89 -7.88 -5.00 10.40
CA ALA A 89 -6.80 -5.97 10.20
C ALA A 89 -5.53 -5.28 9.66
N TYR A 90 -5.70 -4.36 8.71
CA TYR A 90 -4.64 -3.50 8.21
C TYR A 90 -4.02 -2.63 9.33
N ALA A 91 -4.84 -1.95 10.13
CA ALA A 91 -4.34 -1.10 11.22
C ALA A 91 -3.56 -1.90 12.27
N ARG A 92 -4.02 -3.10 12.64
CA ARG A 92 -3.28 -4.00 13.53
C ARG A 92 -1.99 -4.50 12.90
N THR A 93 -2.05 -4.93 11.64
CA THR A 93 -0.86 -5.44 10.93
C THR A 93 0.21 -4.35 10.82
N ARG A 94 -0.16 -3.10 10.53
CA ARG A 94 0.79 -2.00 10.39
C ARG A 94 1.49 -1.62 11.70
N LYS A 95 0.89 -1.93 12.86
CA LYS A 95 1.60 -1.81 14.16
C LYS A 95 2.80 -2.76 14.25
N VAL A 96 2.72 -3.94 13.63
CA VAL A 96 3.79 -4.95 13.60
C VAL A 96 4.71 -4.76 12.38
N LEU A 97 4.13 -4.36 11.25
CA LEU A 97 4.79 -4.17 9.95
C LEU A 97 4.64 -2.72 9.51
N PRO A 98 5.40 -1.77 10.09
CA PRO A 98 5.20 -0.33 9.86
C PRO A 98 5.42 0.11 8.41
N LYS A 99 6.19 -0.67 7.64
CA LYS A 99 6.47 -0.45 6.22
C LYS A 99 5.41 -1.05 5.27
N LEU A 100 4.36 -1.69 5.79
CA LEU A 100 3.28 -2.22 4.93
C LEU A 100 2.67 -1.06 4.14
N LEU A 101 2.52 -1.26 2.82
CA LEU A 101 2.08 -0.25 1.84
C LEU A 101 3.05 0.95 1.65
N GLN A 102 4.24 0.92 2.24
CA GLN A 102 5.24 1.97 2.02
C GLN A 102 6.12 1.66 0.82
N VAL A 103 5.93 2.39 -0.28
CA VAL A 103 6.76 2.24 -1.50
C VAL A 103 8.18 2.72 -1.24
N PRO A 104 9.22 1.94 -1.61
CA PRO A 104 10.61 2.37 -1.49
C PRO A 104 10.97 3.55 -2.41
N ASN A 105 11.86 4.41 -1.93
CA ASN A 105 12.48 5.44 -2.75
C ASN A 105 13.64 4.83 -3.55
N ILE A 106 13.63 5.03 -4.87
CA ILE A 106 14.72 4.60 -5.74
C ILE A 106 15.97 5.44 -5.45
N LYS A 107 17.07 4.76 -5.18
CA LYS A 107 18.39 5.33 -4.96
C LYS A 107 19.38 4.56 -5.81
N GLY A 108 20.11 5.28 -6.64
CA GLY A 108 21.21 4.74 -7.42
C GLY A 108 22.54 5.06 -6.78
N SER A 109 23.50 4.14 -6.88
CA SER A 109 24.90 4.41 -6.57
C SER A 109 25.71 4.47 -7.86
N ASP A 110 26.57 5.47 -7.99
CA ASP A 110 27.56 5.51 -9.06
C ASP A 110 28.69 4.54 -8.70
N GLN A 111 28.91 3.52 -9.53
CA GLN A 111 29.92 2.46 -9.34
C GLN A 111 31.38 2.96 -9.26
N ARG A 112 31.63 4.27 -9.19
CA ARG A 112 32.99 4.83 -9.31
C ARG A 112 33.81 4.80 -8.03
N GLU A 113 33.22 4.57 -6.86
CA GLU A 113 33.97 4.63 -5.60
C GLU A 113 33.51 3.57 -4.61
N LYS A 114 34.01 2.34 -4.82
CA LYS A 114 34.54 1.40 -3.80
C LYS A 114 34.26 -0.03 -4.22
N GLU A 115 35.36 -0.75 -4.46
CA GLU A 115 35.57 -2.18 -4.15
C GLU A 115 34.56 -3.11 -4.84
N GLU A 116 34.89 -3.76 -5.96
CA GLU A 116 35.67 -5.02 -5.95
C GLU A 116 35.48 -5.87 -4.69
N GLU A 117 34.26 -6.03 -4.17
CA GLU A 117 33.95 -7.08 -3.20
C GLU A 117 32.51 -7.58 -3.36
N GLU A 118 32.41 -8.78 -3.95
CA GLU A 118 31.49 -9.86 -3.52
C GLU A 118 29.98 -9.74 -3.81
N SER A 119 29.59 -9.24 -4.99
CA SER A 119 28.33 -9.65 -5.60
C SER A 119 28.41 -9.66 -7.12
N ASP A 120 28.41 -10.86 -7.71
CA ASP A 120 28.32 -11.08 -9.17
C ASP A 120 27.04 -10.49 -9.79
N TRP A 121 26.06 -10.11 -8.96
CA TRP A 121 24.77 -9.59 -9.38
C TRP A 121 24.64 -8.09 -9.09
N VAL A 122 24.85 -7.28 -10.13
CA VAL A 122 24.49 -5.86 -10.14
C VAL A 122 23.10 -5.70 -10.73
N VAL A 123 22.20 -5.05 -10.00
CA VAL A 123 20.88 -4.67 -10.53
C VAL A 123 21.01 -3.34 -11.26
N ILE A 124 20.83 -3.36 -12.59
CA ILE A 124 20.79 -2.15 -13.41
C ILE A 124 19.35 -1.66 -13.62
N ALA A 125 19.18 -0.52 -14.28
CA ALA A 125 17.86 0.10 -14.44
C ALA A 125 16.79 -0.81 -15.08
N PRO A 126 17.08 -1.57 -16.17
CA PRO A 126 16.12 -2.54 -16.72
C PRO A 126 15.65 -3.59 -15.71
N ASP A 127 16.58 -4.17 -14.93
CA ASP A 127 16.25 -5.17 -13.91
C ASP A 127 15.36 -4.57 -12.81
N LEU A 128 15.67 -3.33 -12.39
CA LEU A 128 14.86 -2.63 -11.39
C LEU A 128 13.44 -2.37 -11.90
N ILE A 129 13.25 -2.04 -13.19
CA ILE A 129 11.90 -1.91 -13.77
C ILE A 129 11.11 -3.20 -13.62
N THR A 130 11.69 -4.35 -13.95
CA THR A 130 11.01 -5.65 -13.82
C THR A 130 10.62 -5.96 -12.38
N ILE A 131 11.44 -5.54 -11.41
CA ILE A 131 11.13 -5.65 -9.98
C ILE A 131 9.97 -4.72 -9.59
N ILE A 132 9.92 -3.49 -10.12
CA ILE A 132 8.82 -2.55 -9.89
C ILE A 132 7.52 -3.09 -10.51
N GLU A 133 7.57 -3.65 -11.72
CA GLU A 133 6.42 -4.30 -12.37
C GLU A 133 5.87 -5.46 -11.52
N SER A 134 6.76 -6.30 -10.98
CA SER A 134 6.38 -7.38 -10.06
C SER A 134 5.73 -6.84 -8.78
N SER A 135 6.21 -5.69 -8.28
CA SER A 135 5.62 -4.98 -7.14
C SER A 135 4.23 -4.44 -7.46
N VAL A 136 4.02 -3.89 -8.66
CA VAL A 136 2.72 -3.46 -9.18
C VAL A 136 1.74 -4.63 -9.26
N LEU A 137 2.17 -5.78 -9.79
CA LEU A 137 1.32 -6.98 -9.87
C LEU A 137 0.94 -7.51 -8.48
N THR A 138 1.89 -7.49 -7.53
CA THR A 138 1.63 -7.89 -6.14
C THR A 138 0.64 -6.95 -5.47
N PHE A 139 0.77 -5.64 -5.69
CA PHE A 139 -0.18 -4.65 -5.19
C PHE A 139 -1.56 -4.79 -5.88
N HIS A 140 -1.61 -5.08 -7.17
CA HIS A 140 -2.86 -5.39 -7.85
C HIS A 140 -3.58 -6.59 -7.22
N LEU A 141 -2.85 -7.66 -6.90
CA LEU A 141 -3.40 -8.82 -6.19
C LEU A 141 -3.93 -8.42 -4.80
N PHE A 142 -3.18 -7.60 -4.06
CA PHE A 142 -3.59 -7.06 -2.77
C PHE A 142 -4.97 -6.38 -2.84
N ILE A 143 -5.18 -5.49 -3.83
CA ILE A 143 -6.45 -4.78 -4.04
C ILE A 143 -7.56 -5.72 -4.55
N LYS A 144 -7.24 -6.63 -5.48
CA LYS A 144 -8.21 -7.57 -6.05
C LYS A 144 -8.87 -8.46 -4.99
N LEU A 145 -8.10 -8.85 -3.97
CA LEU A 145 -8.63 -9.67 -2.88
C LEU A 145 -9.55 -8.89 -1.93
N ASP A 146 -9.34 -7.58 -1.79
CA ASP A 146 -10.24 -6.68 -1.06
C ASP A 146 -11.63 -6.63 -1.73
N MET A 147 -11.65 -6.36 -3.04
CA MET A 147 -12.87 -6.26 -3.83
C MET A 147 -13.70 -7.57 -3.80
N ARG A 148 -13.03 -8.73 -3.81
CA ARG A 148 -13.71 -10.04 -3.69
C ARG A 148 -14.37 -10.25 -2.33
N LYS A 149 -13.82 -9.70 -1.25
CA LYS A 149 -14.44 -9.77 0.08
C LYS A 149 -15.68 -8.90 0.14
N GLN A 150 -15.61 -7.67 -0.37
CA GLN A 150 -16.77 -6.78 -0.43
C GLN A 150 -17.93 -7.38 -1.23
N ASN A 151 -17.66 -7.98 -2.39
CA ASN A 151 -18.69 -8.65 -3.20
C ASN A 151 -19.34 -9.83 -2.46
N ARG A 152 -18.59 -10.63 -1.70
CA ARG A 152 -19.15 -11.73 -0.89
C ARG A 152 -20.02 -11.23 0.26
N VAL A 153 -19.64 -10.14 0.92
CA VAL A 153 -20.46 -9.52 1.97
C VAL A 153 -21.78 -9.01 1.38
N LEU A 154 -21.73 -8.39 0.20
CA LEU A 154 -22.93 -7.95 -0.52
C LEU A 154 -23.84 -9.14 -0.87
N GLU A 155 -23.32 -10.22 -1.46
CA GLU A 155 -24.10 -11.42 -1.82
C GLU A 155 -24.78 -12.10 -0.62
N ILE A 156 -24.12 -12.14 0.55
CA ILE A 156 -24.71 -12.66 1.79
C ILE A 156 -25.85 -11.72 2.24
N LYS A 157 -25.63 -10.40 2.20
CA LYS A 157 -26.66 -9.41 2.57
C LYS A 157 -27.89 -9.49 1.66
N THR A 158 -27.73 -9.71 0.35
CA THR A 158 -28.86 -9.92 -0.57
C THR A 158 -29.59 -11.24 -0.33
N ARG A 159 -28.91 -12.28 0.16
CA ARG A 159 -29.54 -13.57 0.54
C ARG A 159 -30.23 -13.53 1.90
N SER A 160 -29.83 -12.63 2.79
CA SER A 160 -30.39 -12.49 4.14
C SER A 160 -31.53 -11.48 4.25
N GLN A 161 -31.89 -10.77 3.17
CA GLN A 161 -33.11 -9.96 3.15
C GLN A 161 -34.33 -10.88 2.93
N PRO A 162 -35.26 -11.02 3.90
CA PRO A 162 -36.52 -11.67 3.62
C PRO A 162 -37.31 -10.80 2.64
N LEU A 163 -37.82 -11.43 1.58
CA LEU A 163 -38.82 -10.84 0.70
C LEU A 163 -40.09 -10.59 1.53
N PHE A 164 -40.20 -9.43 2.14
CA PHE A 164 -41.49 -8.95 2.61
C PHE A 164 -42.26 -8.46 1.38
N ASN A 165 -43.33 -9.21 1.06
CA ASN A 165 -44.40 -8.82 0.14
C ASN A 165 -45.17 -7.61 0.68
#